data_AF-A0A2D0K0U9-F1
#
_entry.id   AF-A0A2D0K0U9-F1
#
_cell.length_a   1.000
_cell.length_b   1.000
_cell.length_c   1.000
_cell.angle_alpha   90.00
_cell.angle_beta   90.00
_cell.angle_gamma   90.00
#
_symmetry.space_group_name_H-M   'P 1'
#
loop_
_entity.id
_entity.type
_entity.pdbx_description
1 polymer ?
#
loop_
_entity_poly.entity_id
_entity_poly.type
_entity_poly.pdbx_seq_one_letter_code
_entity_poly.pdbx_strand_id
1 'polypeptide(L)'
;MINDLEKATFSNISNQAIQFVRHTVMPWVVNWEQELNRRLFTRQERMAGFYVRFNLAGLLRGTPQERAQFYHFAITDGWMSRNEARAFEDMNPVDGLDDMLVSVNAANPITNPQPPEQEDQTDV
;
A
#
# COMPACT_ATOMS: atom_id res chain seq x y z
N MET A 1 37.33 10.78 2.16
CA MET A 1 36.26 11.03 1.17
C MET A 1 34.93 10.70 1.81
N ILE A 2 34.28 11.70 2.40
CA ILE A 2 32.89 11.62 2.88
C ILE A 2 32.18 12.82 2.26
N ASN A 3 31.12 12.56 1.49
CA ASN A 3 30.21 13.58 0.98
C ASN A 3 30.82 14.68 0.06
N ASP A 4 31.60 14.28 -0.95
CA ASP A 4 32.03 15.20 -2.00
C ASP A 4 30.86 15.47 -2.99
N LEU A 5 30.35 16.70 -2.97
CA LEU A 5 29.14 17.16 -3.68
C LEU A 5 29.47 17.93 -4.98
N GLU A 6 30.73 18.01 -5.40
CA GLU A 6 31.16 18.85 -6.54
C GLU A 6 30.52 18.46 -7.90
N LYS A 7 29.92 17.28 -8.03
CA LYS A 7 29.22 16.81 -9.25
C LYS A 7 27.86 16.16 -8.99
N ALA A 8 27.13 16.58 -7.95
CA ALA A 8 25.90 15.90 -7.56
C ALA A 8 24.66 16.38 -8.34
N THR A 9 24.14 15.53 -9.24
CA THR A 9 22.78 15.68 -9.81
C THR A 9 21.73 15.38 -8.72
N PHE A 10 20.55 16.01 -8.76
CA PHE A 10 19.45 15.80 -7.78
C PHE A 10 19.11 14.32 -7.51
N SER A 11 19.27 13.47 -8.54
CA SER A 11 19.06 12.01 -8.44
C SER A 11 20.09 11.32 -7.52
N ASN A 12 21.36 11.73 -7.54
CA ASN A 12 22.40 11.17 -6.67
C ASN A 12 22.19 11.58 -5.20
N ILE A 13 21.83 12.85 -4.96
CA ILE A 13 21.56 13.36 -3.60
C ILE A 13 20.37 12.63 -2.97
N SER A 14 19.30 12.40 -3.74
CA SER A 14 18.11 11.68 -3.27
C SER A 14 18.45 10.24 -2.89
N ASN A 15 19.22 9.54 -3.73
CA ASN A 15 19.70 8.19 -3.43
C ASN A 15 20.60 8.18 -2.18
N GLN A 16 21.48 9.16 -2.01
CA GLN A 16 22.35 9.26 -0.84
C GLN A 16 21.56 9.51 0.46
N ALA A 17 20.50 10.33 0.39
CA ALA A 17 19.59 10.54 1.52
C ALA A 17 18.87 9.24 1.91
N ILE A 18 18.38 8.47 0.93
CA ILE A 18 17.75 7.16 1.17
C ILE A 18 18.75 6.20 1.84
N GLN A 19 19.99 6.16 1.36
CA GLN A 19 21.04 5.30 1.95
C GLN A 19 21.35 5.68 3.40
N PHE A 20 21.42 6.98 3.71
CA PHE A 20 21.61 7.47 5.08
C PHE A 20 20.45 7.06 6.00
N VAL A 21 19.21 7.25 5.56
CA VAL A 21 18.02 6.83 6.33
C VAL A 21 18.06 5.32 6.55
N ARG A 22 18.38 4.54 5.53
CA ARG A 22 18.38 3.07 5.60
C ARG A 22 19.47 2.50 6.49
N HIS A 23 20.70 3.00 6.38
CA HIS A 23 21.85 2.41 7.08
C HIS A 23 22.15 3.05 8.43
N THR A 24 21.64 4.25 8.69
CA THR A 24 21.91 4.96 9.94
C THR A 24 20.65 5.15 10.76
N VAL A 25 19.58 5.72 10.20
CA VAL A 25 18.39 6.12 10.98
C VAL A 25 17.53 4.90 11.37
N MET A 26 17.28 3.97 10.45
CA MET A 26 16.42 2.80 10.70
C MET A 26 16.82 1.98 11.94
N PRO A 27 18.11 1.60 12.15
CA PRO A 27 18.51 0.88 13.35
C PRO A 27 18.15 1.57 14.67
N TRP A 28 18.29 2.90 14.75
CA TRP A 28 17.95 3.68 15.95
C TRP A 28 16.45 3.72 16.18
N VAL A 29 15.67 3.91 15.12
CA VAL A 29 14.22 3.97 15.19
C VAL A 29 13.66 2.65 15.69
N VAL A 30 14.13 1.52 15.16
CA VAL A 30 13.73 0.18 15.60
C VAL A 30 14.03 -0.02 17.10
N ASN A 31 15.19 0.43 17.57
CA ASN A 31 15.54 0.34 18.99
C ASN A 31 14.57 1.17 19.85
N TRP A 32 14.19 2.37 19.40
CA TRP A 32 13.21 3.20 20.11
C TRP A 32 11.81 2.59 20.10
N GLU A 33 11.35 2.05 18.96
CA GLU A 33 10.06 1.34 18.91
C GLU A 33 10.01 0.19 19.90
N GLN A 34 11.06 -0.63 19.95
CA GLN A 34 11.12 -1.75 20.88
C GLN A 34 11.07 -1.28 22.34
N GLU A 35 11.82 -0.23 22.69
CA GLU A 35 11.85 0.28 24.07
C GLU A 35 10.51 0.94 24.47
N LEU A 36 9.90 1.69 23.56
CA LEU A 36 8.59 2.31 23.78
C LEU A 36 7.50 1.24 23.93
N ASN A 37 7.48 0.24 23.05
CA ASN A 37 6.54 -0.88 23.14
C ASN A 37 6.72 -1.70 24.43
N ARG A 38 7.94 -1.78 24.94
CA ARG A 38 8.24 -2.46 26.21
C ARG A 38 7.77 -1.66 27.43
N ARG A 39 7.96 -0.33 27.44
CA ARG A 39 7.76 0.50 28.64
C ARG A 39 6.38 1.14 28.74
N LEU A 40 5.74 1.48 27.63
CA LEU A 40 4.51 2.26 27.64
C LEU A 40 3.25 1.43 27.87
N PHE A 41 3.27 0.14 27.49
CA PHE A 41 2.08 -0.69 27.51
C PHE A 41 2.12 -1.75 28.61
N THR A 42 1.01 -1.87 29.32
CA THR A 42 0.74 -2.99 30.23
C THR A 42 0.62 -4.30 29.44
N ARG A 43 0.64 -5.42 30.17
CA ARG A 43 0.48 -6.75 29.55
C ARG A 43 -0.90 -6.91 28.88
N GLN A 44 -1.93 -6.29 29.44
CA GLN A 44 -3.29 -6.31 28.89
C GLN A 44 -3.38 -5.49 27.60
N GLU A 45 -2.79 -4.30 27.56
CA GLU A 45 -2.79 -3.45 26.35
C GLU A 45 -2.02 -4.09 25.19
N ARG A 46 -0.88 -4.74 25.47
CA ARG A 46 -0.17 -5.50 24.43
C ARG A 46 -0.99 -6.67 23.89
N MET A 47 -1.75 -7.37 24.75
CA MET A 47 -2.66 -8.43 24.32
C MET A 47 -3.85 -7.90 23.52
N ALA A 48 -4.29 -6.67 23.80
CA ALA A 48 -5.31 -5.97 23.02
C ALA A 48 -4.78 -5.42 21.68
N GLY A 49 -3.49 -5.57 21.38
CA GLY A 49 -2.89 -5.19 20.11
C GLY A 49 -2.40 -3.74 20.04
N PHE A 50 -2.24 -3.03 21.16
CA PHE A 50 -1.65 -1.70 21.15
C PHE A 50 -0.13 -1.77 20.93
N TYR A 51 0.37 -0.94 20.01
CA TYR A 51 1.79 -0.80 19.74
C TYR A 51 2.13 0.64 19.28
N VAL A 52 3.38 1.04 19.45
CA VAL A 52 3.97 2.25 18.89
C VAL A 52 4.79 1.88 17.67
N ARG A 53 4.58 2.60 16.57
CA ARG A 53 5.39 2.49 15.35
C ARG A 53 5.64 3.88 14.77
N PHE A 54 6.89 4.14 14.38
CA PHE A 54 7.24 5.31 13.61
C PHE A 54 6.97 5.05 12.12
N ASN A 55 6.21 5.95 11.50
CA ASN A 55 5.99 5.93 10.06
C ASN A 55 7.20 6.55 9.34
N LEU A 56 8.27 5.75 9.18
CA LEU A 56 9.47 6.14 8.42
C LEU A 56 9.27 6.12 6.91
N ALA A 57 8.12 5.64 6.44
CA ALA A 57 7.83 5.67 5.03
C ALA A 57 7.89 7.13 4.52
N GLY A 58 7.66 8.17 5.34
CA GLY A 58 7.89 9.57 4.92
C GLY A 58 9.32 9.90 4.45
N LEU A 59 10.32 9.17 4.96
CA LEU A 59 11.75 9.39 4.69
C LEU A 59 12.33 8.45 3.61
N LEU A 60 11.71 7.27 3.43
CA LEU A 60 12.14 6.23 2.48
C LEU A 60 11.24 6.13 1.26
N ARG A 61 10.07 6.77 1.28
CA ARG A 61 9.21 6.90 0.11
C ARG A 61 10.01 7.68 -0.92
N GLY A 62 10.13 7.09 -2.12
CA GLY A 62 10.49 7.86 -3.30
C GLY A 62 9.58 9.08 -3.46
N THR A 63 9.69 9.76 -4.60
CA THR A 63 8.84 10.93 -4.85
C THR A 63 7.35 10.57 -4.65
N PRO A 64 6.50 11.48 -4.12
CA PRO A 64 5.06 11.23 -4.03
C PRO A 64 4.42 10.68 -5.31
N GLN A 65 5.01 11.03 -6.45
CA GLN A 65 4.69 10.55 -7.78
C GLN A 65 4.96 9.05 -7.94
N GLU A 66 6.17 8.56 -7.62
CA GLU A 66 6.50 7.12 -7.70
C GLU A 66 5.59 6.29 -6.78
N ARG A 67 5.24 6.84 -5.62
CA ARG A 67 4.34 6.17 -4.67
C ARG A 67 2.91 6.10 -5.17
N ALA A 68 2.38 7.20 -5.71
CA ALA A 68 1.06 7.21 -6.33
C ALA A 68 0.99 6.24 -7.51
N GLN A 69 2.07 6.17 -8.30
CA GLN A 69 2.19 5.22 -9.41
C GLN A 69 2.21 3.76 -8.92
N PHE A 70 2.99 3.44 -7.89
CA PHE A 70 3.04 2.11 -7.31
C PHE A 70 1.65 1.61 -6.89
N TYR A 71 0.91 2.41 -6.12
CA TYR A 71 -0.44 2.01 -5.70
C TYR A 71 -1.42 1.97 -6.86
N HIS A 72 -1.32 2.89 -7.82
CA HIS A 72 -2.15 2.87 -9.02
C HIS A 72 -1.99 1.57 -9.81
N PHE A 73 -0.75 1.14 -10.06
CA PHE A 73 -0.48 -0.13 -10.73
C PHE A 73 -0.96 -1.32 -9.89
N ALA A 74 -0.65 -1.34 -8.60
CA ALA A 74 -1.02 -2.45 -7.72
C ALA A 74 -2.54 -2.70 -7.65
N ILE A 75 -3.32 -1.62 -7.58
CA ILE A 75 -4.78 -1.67 -7.52
C ILE A 75 -5.37 -2.01 -8.89
N THR A 76 -4.81 -1.48 -9.98
CA THR A 76 -5.32 -1.71 -11.34
C THR A 76 -5.01 -3.11 -11.86
N ASP A 77 -3.83 -3.64 -11.51
CA ASP A 77 -3.42 -5.01 -11.83
C ASP A 77 -4.17 -6.06 -10.98
N GLY A 78 -4.86 -5.61 -9.93
CA GLY A 78 -5.76 -6.44 -9.14
C GLY A 78 -5.07 -7.38 -8.14
N TRP A 79 -3.82 -7.10 -7.75
CA TRP A 79 -3.13 -7.88 -6.71
C TRP A 79 -3.10 -7.20 -5.34
N MET A 80 -3.50 -5.92 -5.25
CA MET A 80 -3.59 -5.19 -3.99
C MET A 80 -4.96 -4.54 -3.83
N SER A 81 -5.57 -4.71 -2.64
CA SER A 81 -6.81 -4.02 -2.30
C SER A 81 -6.54 -2.57 -1.84
N ARG A 82 -7.57 -1.73 -1.89
CA ARG A 82 -7.41 -0.33 -1.43
C ARG A 82 -7.24 -0.25 0.08
N ASN A 83 -7.82 -1.18 0.85
CA ASN A 83 -7.57 -1.27 2.28
C ASN A 83 -6.16 -1.76 2.61
N GLU A 84 -5.56 -2.62 1.79
CA GLU A 84 -4.14 -2.98 1.93
C GLU A 84 -3.23 -1.76 1.69
N ALA A 85 -3.51 -0.95 0.67
CA ALA A 85 -2.80 0.32 0.45
C ALA A 85 -2.95 1.28 1.64
N ARG A 86 -4.15 1.36 2.25
CA ARG A 86 -4.38 2.16 3.48
C ARG A 86 -3.60 1.61 4.66
N ALA A 87 -3.54 0.30 4.84
CA ALA A 87 -2.75 -0.33 5.89
C ALA A 87 -1.25 -0.01 5.73
N PHE A 88 -0.71 -0.04 4.50
CA PHE A 88 0.68 0.37 4.22
C PHE A 88 0.95 1.83 4.57
N GLU A 89 -0.07 2.68 4.50
CA GLU A 89 0.02 4.11 4.83
C GLU A 89 -0.36 4.42 6.29
N ASP A 90 -0.51 3.41 7.16
CA ASP A 90 -1.00 3.54 8.55
C ASP A 90 -2.38 4.23 8.65
N MET A 91 -3.24 4.03 7.65
CA MET A 91 -4.60 4.54 7.66
C MET A 91 -5.58 3.44 8.06
N ASN A 92 -6.62 3.82 8.79
CA ASN A 92 -7.68 2.89 9.16
C ASN A 92 -8.37 2.34 7.91
N PRO A 93 -8.76 1.04 7.94
CA PRO A 93 -9.56 0.45 6.87
C PRO A 93 -10.93 1.15 6.80
N VAL A 94 -11.53 1.10 5.62
CA VAL A 94 -12.87 1.65 5.37
C VAL A 94 -13.69 0.57 4.66
N ASP A 95 -14.95 0.43 5.04
CA ASP A 95 -15.85 -0.60 4.48
C ASP A 95 -15.99 -0.46 2.95
N GLY A 96 -15.98 -1.60 2.25
CA GLY A 96 -16.14 -1.68 0.79
C GLY A 96 -14.85 -1.46 -0.02
N LEU A 97 -13.69 -1.38 0.63
CA LEU A 97 -12.39 -1.19 -0.02
C LEU A 97 -11.49 -2.45 0.00
N ASP A 98 -12.00 -3.57 0.51
CA ASP A 98 -11.34 -4.87 0.51
C ASP A 98 -11.43 -5.59 -0.84
N ASP A 99 -12.45 -5.29 -1.63
CA ASP A 99 -12.64 -5.91 -2.95
C ASP A 99 -11.62 -5.37 -3.96
N MET A 100 -10.96 -6.30 -4.64
CA MET A 100 -10.06 -6.01 -5.76
C MET A 100 -10.84 -5.36 -6.91
N LEU A 101 -10.25 -4.32 -7.49
CA LEU A 101 -10.79 -3.76 -8.71
C LEU A 101 -10.48 -4.71 -9.88
N VAL A 102 -11.53 -5.34 -10.39
CA VAL A 102 -11.45 -6.08 -11.66
C VAL A 102 -11.71 -5.07 -12.78
N SER A 103 -10.84 -5.06 -13.79
CA SER A 103 -11.04 -4.27 -15.00
C SER A 103 -12.43 -4.56 -15.59
N VAL A 104 -13.20 -3.51 -15.90
CA VAL A 104 -14.56 -3.61 -16.46
C VAL A 104 -14.60 -4.44 -17.75
N ASN A 105 -13.48 -4.52 -18.47
CA ASN A 105 -13.33 -5.33 -19.68
C ASN A 105 -13.11 -6.83 -19.39
N ALA A 106 -12.68 -7.20 -18.18
CA ALA A 106 -12.49 -8.58 -17.73
C ALA A 106 -13.74 -9.16 -17.04
N ALA A 107 -14.74 -8.34 -16.72
CA ALA A 107 -15.98 -8.75 -16.06
C ALA A 107 -17.03 -9.37 -17.02
N ASN A 108 -16.77 -9.37 -18.33
CA ASN A 108 -17.65 -10.01 -19.31
C ASN A 108 -16.99 -11.19 -20.05
N PRO A 109 -16.64 -12.31 -19.39
CA PRO A 109 -16.50 -13.57 -20.07
C PRO A 109 -17.83 -14.33 -19.98
N ILE A 110 -18.59 -14.32 -21.09
CA ILE A 110 -19.60 -15.33 -21.42
C ILE A 110 -20.78 -15.44 -20.43
N THR A 111 -21.71 -14.49 -20.49
CA THR A 111 -23.13 -14.86 -20.37
C THR A 111 -23.80 -14.44 -21.67
N ASN A 112 -23.88 -15.37 -22.62
CA ASN A 112 -24.83 -15.25 -23.72
C ASN A 112 -26.18 -15.69 -23.12
N PRO A 113 -27.12 -14.78 -22.82
CA PRO A 113 -28.48 -15.21 -22.54
C PRO A 113 -29.04 -15.81 -23.83
N GLN A 114 -29.40 -17.10 -23.76
CA GLN A 114 -30.12 -17.81 -24.81
C GLN A 114 -31.39 -17.00 -25.16
N PRO A 115 -31.71 -16.75 -26.44
CA PRO A 115 -32.93 -16.04 -26.80
C PRO A 115 -34.15 -16.84 -26.32
N PRO A 116 -35.23 -16.18 -25.86
CA PRO A 116 -36.44 -16.89 -25.42
C PRO A 116 -37.06 -17.62 -26.61
N GLU A 117 -37.35 -18.91 -26.40
CA GLU A 117 -38.21 -19.71 -27.30
C GLU A 117 -39.56 -18.99 -27.39
N GLN A 118 -39.94 -18.57 -28.60
CA GLN A 118 -41.27 -18.05 -28.88
C GLN A 118 -42.24 -19.22 -28.81
N GLU A 119 -43.08 -19.25 -27.78
CA GLU A 119 -44.26 -20.10 -27.72
C GLU A 119 -45.20 -19.72 -28.87
N ASP A 120 -45.27 -20.60 -29.88
CA ASP A 120 -46.23 -20.50 -30.97
C ASP A 120 -47.58 -21.07 -30.49
N GLN A 121 -48.45 -20.17 -30.04
CA GLN A 121 -49.90 -20.36 -29.84
C GLN A 121 -50.55 -19.04 -30.31
N THR A 122 -51.53 -18.97 -31.21
CA THR A 122 -52.48 -19.94 -31.77
C THR A 122 -53.21 -19.29 -32.98
N ASP A 123 -53.80 -20.14 -33.82
CA ASP A 123 -55.05 -19.95 -34.58
C ASP A 123 -55.09 -19.02 -35.82
N VAL A 124 -55.13 -19.64 -37.01
CA VAL A 124 -56.33 -19.65 -37.91
C VAL A 124 -56.41 -21.01 -38.61
#